data_AF-A0A530BKP0-F1
#
_entry.id   AF-A0A530BKP0-F1
#
_cell.length_a   1.000
_cell.length_b   1.000
_cell.length_c   1.000
_cell.angle_alpha   90.00
_cell.angle_beta   90.00
_cell.angle_gamma   90.00
#
_symmetry.space_group_name_H-M   'P 1'
#
loop_
_entity.id
_entity.type
_entity.pdbx_description
1 polymer ?
#
loop_
_entity_poly.entity_id
_entity_poly.type
_entity_poly.pdbx_seq_one_letter_code
_entity_poly.pdbx_strand_id
1 'polypeptide(L)' 'MAQSSSPISAVAERYASSLFELALQDNSVAKVEADLNDFEAMLDGSADLSRLIDSPVFSSEDQAKAIGAIVGKAKI' A
#
# COMPACT_ATOMS: atom_id res chain seq x y z
N MET A 1 -18.54 -4.46 22.76
CA MET A 1 -17.91 -3.83 21.57
C MET A 1 -17.41 -4.97 20.70
N ALA A 2 -18.01 -5.21 19.53
CA ALA A 2 -17.57 -6.28 18.65
C ALA A 2 -16.33 -5.81 17.90
N GLN A 3 -15.17 -6.40 18.21
CA GLN A 3 -13.97 -6.27 17.39
C GLN A 3 -14.20 -7.09 16.12
N SER A 4 -14.56 -6.44 15.03
CA SER A 4 -14.57 -7.02 13.71
C SER A 4 -13.12 -7.22 13.25
N SER A 5 -12.48 -8.29 13.72
CA SER A 5 -11.20 -8.76 13.17
C SER A 5 -11.46 -9.32 11.77
N SER A 6 -11.61 -8.44 10.78
CA SER A 6 -11.65 -8.83 9.37
C SER A 6 -10.32 -9.53 9.04
N PRO A 7 -10.31 -10.67 8.34
CA PRO A 7 -9.08 -11.38 7.93
C PRO A 7 -8.06 -10.45 7.24
N ILE A 8 -8.55 -9.41 6.57
CA ILE A 8 -7.75 -8.36 5.92
C ILE A 8 -6.85 -7.64 6.93
N SER A 9 -7.32 -7.41 8.16
CA SER A 9 -6.56 -6.71 9.20
C SER A 9 -5.34 -7.50 9.66
N ALA A 10 -5.44 -8.82 9.80
CA ALA A 10 -4.31 -9.66 10.25
C ALA A 10 -3.23 -9.80 9.17
N VAL A 11 -3.64 -9.87 7.91
CA VAL A 11 -2.71 -9.92 6.77
C VAL A 11 -2.00 -8.57 6.63
N ALA A 12 -2.74 -7.46 6.71
CA ALA A 12 -2.18 -6.11 6.66
C ALA A 12 -1.16 -5.88 7.79
N GLU A 13 -1.48 -6.25 9.03
CA GLU A 13 -0.60 -6.10 10.18
C GLU A 13 0.72 -6.87 10.00
N ARG A 14 0.66 -8.10 9.47
CA ARG A 14 1.86 -8.89 9.19
C ARG A 14 2.76 -8.21 8.16
N TYR A 15 2.21 -7.71 7.06
CA TYR A 15 3.01 -7.02 6.03
C TYR A 15 3.56 -5.68 6.52
N ALA A 16 2.79 -4.91 7.28
CA ALA A 16 3.25 -3.66 7.90
C ALA A 16 4.41 -3.91 8.86
N SER A 17 4.32 -4.95 9.69
CA SER A 17 5.38 -5.33 10.63
C SER A 17 6.65 -5.77 9.89
N SER A 18 6.54 -6.62 8.87
CA SER A 18 7.68 -7.04 8.05
C SER A 18 8.33 -5.88 7.31
N LEU A 19 7.54 -4.96 6.74
CA LEU A 19 8.08 -3.77 6.07
C LEU A 19 8.83 -2.87 7.05
N PHE A 20 8.26 -2.63 8.24
CA PHE A 20 8.89 -1.83 9.28
C PHE A 20 10.19 -2.46 9.77
N GLU A 21 10.22 -3.77 10.02
CA GLU A 21 11.42 -4.49 10.44
C GLU A 21 12.54 -4.38 9.40
N LEU A 22 12.23 -4.55 8.12
CA LEU A 22 13.19 -4.37 7.03
C LEU A 22 13.70 -2.92 6.97
N ALA A 23 12.80 -1.94 7.06
CA ALA A 23 13.17 -0.53 7.05
C ALA A 23 14.04 -0.14 8.25
N LEU A 24 13.79 -0.74 9.41
CA LEU A 24 14.60 -0.55 10.62
C LEU A 24 16.00 -1.13 10.45
N GLN A 25 16.10 -2.35 9.90
CA GLN A 25 17.39 -3.00 9.61
C GLN A 25 18.23 -2.21 8.61
N ASP A 26 17.58 -1.64 7.60
CA ASP A 26 18.24 -0.84 6.55
C ASP A 26 18.42 0.65 6.93
N ASN A 27 18.04 1.05 8.15
CA ASN A 27 18.05 2.44 8.62
C ASN A 27 17.33 3.41 7.65
N SER A 28 16.23 2.94 7.06
CA SER A 28 15.46 3.62 6.02
C SER A 28 14.02 3.97 6.45
N VAL A 29 13.69 3.83 7.74
CA VAL A 29 12.35 4.08 8.30
C VAL A 29 11.76 5.42 7.85
N ALA A 30 12.53 6.52 7.95
CA ALA A 30 12.05 7.85 7.55
C ALA A 30 11.73 7.94 6.04
N LYS A 31 12.48 7.22 5.19
CA LYS A 31 12.20 7.15 3.75
C LYS A 31 10.91 6.38 3.50
N VAL A 32 10.78 5.19 4.11
CA VAL A 32 9.59 4.34 3.94
C VAL A 32 8.33 5.02 4.46
N GLU A 33 8.42 5.76 5.56
CA GLU A 33 7.31 6.58 6.07
C GLU A 33 6.89 7.66 5.06
N ALA A 34 7.87 8.40 4.49
CA ALA A 34 7.58 9.40 3.47
C ALA A 34 6.94 8.78 2.22
N ASP A 35 7.48 7.66 1.74
CA ASP A 35 6.97 6.92 0.59
C ASP A 35 5.51 6.46 0.81
N LEU A 36 5.18 5.96 2.01
CA LEU A 36 3.83 5.54 2.35
C LEU A 36 2.85 6.72 2.43
N ASN A 37 3.27 7.86 3.01
CA ASN A 37 2.47 9.08 3.05
C ASN A 37 2.19 9.63 1.64
N ASP A 38 3.19 9.62 0.77
CA ASP A 38 3.03 10.03 -0.62
C ASP A 38 2.05 9.11 -1.37
N PHE A 39 2.14 7.80 -1.14
CA PHE A 39 1.21 6.83 -1.73
C PHE A 39 -0.23 6.98 -1.21
N GLU A 40 -0.41 7.23 0.09
CA GLU A 40 -1.72 7.55 0.68
C GLU A 40 -2.32 8.81 0.06
N ALA A 41 -1.53 9.88 -0.08
CA ALA A 41 -1.99 11.12 -0.73
C ALA A 41 -2.40 10.89 -2.20
N MET A 42 -1.73 9.98 -2.91
CA MET A 42 -2.12 9.60 -4.28
C MET A 42 -3.45 8.84 -4.31
N LEU A 43 -3.70 7.98 -3.33
CA LEU A 43 -4.98 7.26 -3.19
C LEU A 43 -6.12 8.23 -2.90
N ASP A 44 -5.94 9.15 -1.94
CA ASP A 44 -6.93 10.15 -1.57
C ASP A 44 -7.19 11.16 -2.69
N GLY A 45 -6.16 11.47 -3.48
CA GLY A 45 -6.24 12.41 -4.60
C GLY A 45 -6.83 11.82 -5.89
N SER A 46 -7.08 10.50 -5.97
CA SER A 46 -7.48 9.84 -7.21
C SER A 46 -8.53 8.76 -6.99
N ALA A 47 -9.80 9.11 -7.26
CA ALA A 47 -10.91 8.16 -7.23
C ALA A 47 -10.73 6.97 -8.20
N ASP A 48 -10.01 7.17 -9.30
CA ASP A 48 -9.69 6.10 -10.25
C ASP A 48 -8.65 5.13 -9.67
N LEU A 49 -7.68 5.62 -8.90
CA LEU A 49 -6.71 4.77 -8.22
C LEU A 49 -7.36 3.98 -7.09
N SER A 50 -8.24 4.61 -6.29
CA SER A 50 -9.04 3.89 -5.29
C SER A 50 -9.90 2.80 -5.94
N ARG A 51 -10.56 3.12 -7.06
CA ARG A 51 -11.34 2.11 -7.81
C ARG A 51 -10.48 0.97 -8.33
N LEU A 52 -9.27 1.25 -8.81
CA LEU A 52 -8.35 0.23 -9.29
C LEU A 52 -8.03 -0.81 -8.21
N ILE A 53 -7.80 -0.37 -6.98
CA ILE A 53 -7.45 -1.26 -5.86
C ILE A 53 -8.65 -2.03 -5.30
N ASP A 54 -9.83 -1.40 -5.26
CA ASP A 54 -11.03 -1.99 -4.63
C ASP A 54 -11.83 -2.90 -5.58
N SER A 55 -11.67 -2.70 -6.90
CA SER A 55 -12.48 -3.40 -7.89
C SER A 55 -12.02 -4.85 -8.07
N PRO A 56 -12.92 -5.84 -7.89
CA PRO A 56 -12.61 -7.25 -8.15
C PRO A 56 -12.55 -7.59 -9.64
N VAL A 57 -12.83 -6.63 -10.53
CA VAL A 57 -12.83 -6.83 -11.99
C VAL A 57 -11.40 -6.84 -12.54
N PHE A 58 -10.47 -6.15 -11.90
CA PHE A 58 -9.07 -6.15 -12.32
C PHE A 58 -8.38 -7.40 -11.77
N SER A 59 -7.61 -8.07 -12.64
CA SER A 59 -6.74 -9.15 -12.18
C SER A 59 -5.66 -8.59 -11.24
N SER A 60 -5.15 -9.42 -10.33
CA SER A 60 -4.03 -9.04 -9.47
C SER A 60 -2.78 -8.67 -10.28
N GLU A 61 -2.58 -9.29 -11.44
CA GLU A 61 -1.48 -9.02 -12.36
C GLU A 61 -1.59 -7.63 -13.00
N ASP A 62 -2.80 -7.24 -13.40
CA ASP A 62 -3.05 -5.92 -13.97
C ASP A 62 -2.98 -4.83 -12.90
N GLN A 63 -3.50 -5.10 -11.71
CA GLN A 63 -3.35 -4.21 -10.55
C GLN A 63 -1.87 -3.99 -10.23
N ALA A 64 -1.06 -5.06 -10.16
CA ALA A 64 0.37 -4.97 -9.89
C ALA A 64 1.13 -4.15 -10.95
N LYS A 65 0.83 -4.36 -12.25
CA LYS A 65 1.42 -3.56 -13.34
C LYS A 65 1.05 -2.09 -13.25
N ALA A 66 -0.22 -1.80 -13.01
CA ALA A 66 -0.73 -0.43 -12.93
C ALA A 66 -0.15 0.31 -11.72
N ILE A 67 -0.19 -0.30 -10.53
CA ILE A 67 0.41 0.26 -9.31
C ILE A 67 1.91 0.48 -9.53
N GLY A 68 2.63 -0.51 -10.07
CA GLY A 68 4.07 -0.39 -10.38
C GLY A 68 4.40 0.77 -11.31
N ALA A 69 3.61 0.98 -12.37
CA ALA A 69 3.79 2.11 -13.27
C ALA A 69 3.51 3.46 -12.61
N ILE A 70 2.51 3.51 -11.71
CA ILE A 70 2.11 4.71 -10.98
C ILE A 70 3.20 5.12 -9.97
N VAL A 71 3.63 4.19 -9.11
CA VAL A 71 4.68 4.48 -8.10
C VAL A 71 6.02 4.78 -8.77
N GLY A 72 6.35 4.07 -9.86
CA GLY A 72 7.55 4.35 -10.65
C GLY A 72 7.56 5.75 -11.28
N LYS A 73 6.38 6.28 -11.66
CA LYS A 73 6.25 7.65 -12.15
C LYS A 73 6.30 8.69 -11.03
N ALA A 74 5.74 8.36 -9.86
CA ALA A 74 5.79 9.18 -8.67
C ALA A 74 7.19 9.22 -8.02
N LYS A 75 8.08 8.27 -8.40
CA LYS A 75 9.43 8.08 -7.85
C LYS A 75 9.41 7.69 -6.37
N ILE A 76 8.42 6.89 -6.02
CA ILE A 76 8.29 6.22 -4.73
C ILE A 76 8.90 4.83 -4.87
#